data_AF-A0A388JYQ1-F1
#
_entry.id   AF-A0A388JYQ1-F1
#
_cell.length_a   1.000
_cell.length_b   1.000
_cell.length_c   1.000
_cell.angle_alpha   90.00
_cell.angle_beta   90.00
_cell.angle_gamma   90.00
#
_symmetry.space_group_name_H-M   'P 1'
#
loop_
_entity.id
_entity.type
_entity.pdbx_description
1 polymer ?
#
loop_
_entity_poly.entity_id
_entity_poly.type
_entity_poly.pdbx_seq_one_letter_code
_entity_poly.pdbx_strand_id
1 'polypeptide(L)'
;MMFPSEREEVPVAWEAERPGSHRPGGKQAAISRGRGKSSASFFSVRVGRHAVGALVGRALAATALLGGRSRELPPRLWWSSASRRRREKGTKEESDFLDPMHHKAATGRDSINLDGWMLSREANVASFKRCARDTDIAIVEGVMGLFDGRDGKSERGSTSEMAKFLGAPVVLVLDCWALARSAAAMIHGFTTFDRDLSFAGVVFNKVGGPAHSAWLREAVEGANVGVTVLGGVPRTPGINIPERHLGLHMPDDQGISADYIARLADLMELHVDLDAILQLAATDQGLRALPPVPNSYHHHHHHHQNHVHHHDPSQNHHHNHHNHHEQPQQPQQQMITLQTHQQTVGALNSQRRSVRIGVAKDAAFCFYYHENLALLEDAGAELVFFSPLKDPLPGQLDAIYFGGGYPELHAEELSQNTRLMYAVRAFATVGGIIYAECGGLMYLSQGIQTKDGEKFALCGVLPFWTRMVQRMVMGYVKVTLHEGCMLFPPDLKELRGHVYHFSEIADDMSSIDNSLMGHDSGALHYGYSMELQYPGAMVEQEGYQIGNVLASYVHLHFGSNPACAHFFVERCRLRGKEKEEI
;
A
#
# COMPACT_ATOMS: atom_id res chain seq x y z
N MET A 1 39.14 -9.26 -8.71
CA MET A 1 39.70 -9.10 -10.07
C MET A 1 38.74 -8.25 -10.85
N MET A 2 39.14 -6.99 -11.12
CA MET A 2 38.47 -6.07 -12.04
C MET A 2 38.75 -6.49 -13.48
N PHE A 3 37.76 -6.38 -14.37
CA PHE A 3 37.96 -5.93 -15.76
C PHE A 3 36.71 -5.17 -16.25
N PRO A 4 36.87 -4.20 -17.18
CA PRO A 4 36.05 -2.99 -17.28
C PRO A 4 35.07 -2.96 -18.47
N SER A 5 34.45 -1.79 -18.59
CA SER A 5 33.44 -1.27 -19.52
C SER A 5 33.76 -1.29 -21.02
N GLU A 6 32.70 -0.99 -21.78
CA GLU A 6 32.63 -0.56 -23.20
C GLU A 6 32.46 -1.65 -24.25
N ARG A 7 31.27 -1.67 -24.88
CA ARG A 7 31.14 -1.95 -26.32
C ARG A 7 30.12 -1.00 -26.95
N GLU A 8 30.61 -0.41 -28.03
CA GLU A 8 30.03 0.60 -28.90
C GLU A 8 28.77 0.13 -29.64
N GLU A 9 27.89 1.09 -29.88
CA GLU A 9 26.73 1.00 -30.77
C GLU A 9 27.18 0.96 -32.24
N VAL A 10 26.56 0.06 -33.02
CA VAL A 10 26.66 0.04 -34.49
C VAL A 10 25.29 0.43 -35.06
N PRO A 11 25.19 1.47 -35.90
CA PRO A 11 23.91 1.86 -36.50
C PRO A 11 23.62 1.02 -37.75
N VAL A 12 22.42 0.43 -37.83
CA VAL A 12 21.93 -0.21 -39.05
C VAL A 12 20.93 0.74 -39.72
N ALA A 13 21.30 1.21 -40.91
CA ALA A 13 20.48 1.99 -41.81
C ALA A 13 19.31 1.16 -42.37
N TRP A 14 18.12 1.74 -42.41
CA TRP A 14 16.98 1.22 -43.16
C TRP A 14 16.80 2.08 -44.41
N GLU A 15 17.05 1.47 -45.57
CA GLU A 15 16.72 2.01 -46.89
C GLU A 15 15.28 1.66 -47.25
N ALA A 16 14.58 2.66 -47.77
CA ALA A 16 13.21 2.60 -48.22
C ALA A 16 13.13 2.10 -49.67
N GLU A 17 12.27 1.11 -49.93
CA GLU A 17 11.72 0.87 -51.27
C GLU A 17 10.21 0.55 -51.20
N ARG A 18 9.43 1.37 -51.90
CA ARG A 18 8.12 1.05 -52.51
C ARG A 18 8.39 0.80 -54.00
N PRO A 19 7.65 -0.06 -54.74
CA PRO A 19 6.24 0.21 -55.14
C PRO A 19 5.36 -1.06 -55.26
N GLY A 20 4.04 -0.99 -55.16
CA GLY A 20 3.21 -0.68 -56.31
C GLY A 20 1.76 -1.16 -56.14
N SER A 21 0.87 -0.35 -56.70
CA SER A 21 -0.59 -0.43 -56.77
C SER A 21 -1.16 -1.73 -57.35
N HIS A 22 -2.35 -2.16 -56.90
CA HIS A 22 -3.54 -2.43 -57.74
C HIS A 22 -4.81 -2.79 -56.92
N ARG A 23 -5.89 -2.05 -57.20
CA ARG A 23 -7.33 -2.36 -57.06
C ARG A 23 -7.94 -2.06 -58.45
N PRO A 24 -9.07 -2.64 -58.92
CA PRO A 24 -10.37 -2.61 -58.20
C PRO A 24 -11.39 -3.75 -58.50
N GLY A 25 -12.55 -3.67 -57.83
CA GLY A 25 -13.81 -4.37 -58.14
C GLY A 25 -14.19 -5.43 -57.09
N GLY A 26 -15.30 -5.41 -56.35
CA GLY A 26 -16.61 -4.78 -56.54
C GLY A 26 -17.65 -5.86 -56.79
N LYS A 27 -18.44 -6.25 -55.76
CA LYS A 27 -19.83 -6.72 -55.88
C LYS A 27 -20.49 -6.90 -54.51
N GLN A 28 -21.61 -6.19 -54.36
CA GLN A 28 -22.61 -6.31 -53.30
C GLN A 28 -23.42 -7.61 -53.48
N ALA A 29 -23.89 -8.19 -52.37
CA ALA A 29 -25.17 -8.87 -52.29
C ALA A 29 -25.67 -8.87 -50.84
N ALA A 30 -26.93 -8.47 -50.66
CA ALA A 30 -27.66 -8.45 -49.40
C ALA A 30 -28.79 -9.50 -49.43
N ILE A 31 -29.47 -9.66 -48.27
CA ILE A 31 -30.77 -10.35 -48.02
C ILE A 31 -30.58 -11.85 -47.62
N SER A 32 -31.16 -12.42 -46.55
CA SER A 32 -32.43 -12.21 -45.83
C SER A 32 -32.40 -12.73 -44.37
N ARG A 33 -33.40 -12.28 -43.61
CA ARG A 33 -33.79 -12.62 -42.23
C ARG A 33 -34.32 -14.06 -42.10
N GLY A 34 -34.04 -14.70 -40.96
CA GLY A 34 -34.77 -15.87 -40.46
C GLY A 34 -34.91 -15.82 -38.93
N ARG A 35 -36.13 -15.57 -38.44
CA ARG A 35 -36.53 -15.68 -37.03
C ARG A 35 -36.78 -17.16 -36.71
N GLY A 36 -36.20 -17.67 -35.62
CA GLY A 36 -36.56 -18.94 -35.00
C GLY A 36 -36.69 -18.77 -33.48
N LYS A 37 -37.90 -18.97 -32.96
CA LYS A 37 -38.25 -19.00 -31.54
C LYS A 37 -38.14 -20.44 -31.01
N SER A 38 -37.57 -20.65 -29.82
CA SER A 38 -38.00 -21.69 -28.87
C SER A 38 -37.42 -21.36 -27.47
N SER A 39 -38.26 -20.82 -26.58
CA SER A 39 -38.74 -21.48 -25.36
C SER A 39 -37.65 -21.80 -24.32
N ALA A 40 -37.27 -20.80 -23.52
CA ALA A 40 -36.63 -21.03 -22.23
C ALA A 40 -37.70 -20.97 -21.14
N SER A 41 -37.90 -22.10 -20.49
CA SER A 41 -38.71 -22.29 -19.28
C SER A 41 -38.13 -21.47 -18.14
N PHE A 42 -38.96 -20.60 -17.56
CA PHE A 42 -38.66 -19.86 -16.33
C PHE A 42 -38.61 -20.83 -15.14
N PHE A 43 -37.45 -20.97 -14.52
CA PHE A 43 -37.33 -21.41 -13.13
C PHE A 43 -37.01 -20.18 -12.27
N SER A 44 -38.02 -19.64 -11.59
CA SER A 44 -37.80 -18.65 -10.53
C SER A 44 -37.51 -19.40 -9.23
N VAL A 45 -36.29 -19.27 -8.70
CA VAL A 45 -36.02 -19.65 -7.31
C VAL A 45 -36.19 -18.41 -6.45
N ARG A 46 -37.27 -18.38 -5.66
CA ARG A 46 -37.43 -17.46 -4.52
C ARG A 46 -36.44 -17.88 -3.44
N VAL A 47 -35.46 -17.04 -3.13
CA VAL A 47 -34.67 -17.19 -1.91
C VAL A 47 -35.29 -16.30 -0.84
N GLY A 48 -35.77 -16.93 0.23
CA GLY A 48 -36.44 -16.31 1.35
C GLY A 48 -35.51 -15.44 2.20
N ARG A 49 -36.08 -14.38 2.76
CA ARG A 49 -35.51 -13.59 3.87
C ARG A 49 -35.37 -14.50 5.10
N HIS A 50 -34.16 -14.57 5.67
CA HIS A 50 -33.83 -14.55 7.10
C HIS A 50 -32.46 -15.19 7.36
N ALA A 51 -31.46 -14.36 7.67
CA ALA A 51 -30.40 -14.59 8.67
C ALA A 51 -29.44 -13.40 8.63
N VAL A 52 -29.63 -12.44 9.55
CA VAL A 52 -28.64 -11.42 9.87
C VAL A 52 -27.65 -12.07 10.82
N GLY A 53 -26.50 -12.47 10.31
CA GLY A 53 -25.38 -13.05 11.05
C GLY A 53 -24.09 -12.63 10.37
N ALA A 54 -23.17 -12.08 11.15
CA ALA A 54 -21.94 -11.41 10.72
C ALA A 54 -21.21 -12.12 9.57
N LEU A 55 -21.14 -11.46 8.39
CA LEU A 55 -20.22 -11.84 7.32
C LEU A 55 -18.85 -11.23 7.64
N VAL A 56 -17.97 -12.02 8.26
CA VAL A 56 -16.53 -11.79 8.18
C VAL A 56 -16.12 -12.18 6.76
N GLY A 57 -15.52 -11.25 6.01
CA GLY A 57 -15.09 -11.50 4.63
C GLY A 57 -14.17 -12.71 4.53
N ARG A 58 -14.30 -13.49 3.46
CA ARG A 58 -13.46 -14.67 3.21
C ARG A 58 -12.16 -14.21 2.57
N ALA A 59 -11.02 -14.67 3.07
CA ALA A 59 -9.70 -14.36 2.53
C ALA A 59 -9.31 -15.38 1.45
N LEU A 60 -8.74 -14.94 0.32
CA LEU A 60 -8.10 -15.85 -0.63
C LEU A 60 -6.89 -15.23 -1.32
N ALA A 61 -5.85 -16.06 -1.46
CA ALA A 61 -4.75 -15.92 -2.40
C ALA A 61 -3.77 -14.82 -2.05
N ALA A 62 -2.70 -15.22 -1.37
CA ALA A 62 -1.37 -14.73 -1.70
C ALA A 62 -1.01 -15.28 -3.10
N THR A 63 -1.04 -14.44 -4.14
CA THR A 63 -0.51 -14.81 -5.46
C THR A 63 0.96 -14.45 -5.51
N ALA A 64 1.85 -15.43 -5.56
CA ALA A 64 3.26 -15.21 -5.84
C ALA A 64 3.53 -15.41 -7.34
N LEU A 65 4.17 -14.41 -7.96
CA LEU A 65 4.74 -14.50 -9.30
C LEU A 65 6.13 -15.12 -9.21
N LEU A 66 6.53 -15.84 -10.27
CA LEU A 66 7.91 -16.30 -10.43
C LEU A 66 8.49 -15.76 -11.71
N GLY A 67 9.54 -14.94 -11.57
CA GLY A 67 10.36 -14.43 -12.66
C GLY A 67 11.04 -13.12 -12.26
N GLY A 68 12.34 -13.17 -11.96
CA GLY A 68 13.13 -11.98 -11.63
C GLY A 68 12.98 -10.92 -12.72
N ARG A 69 12.67 -9.68 -12.32
CA ARG A 69 12.35 -8.54 -13.22
C ARG A 69 11.58 -8.98 -14.47
N SER A 70 10.48 -9.71 -14.28
CA SER A 70 9.71 -10.23 -15.41
C SER A 70 8.83 -9.13 -16.01
N ARG A 71 9.03 -8.95 -17.31
CA ARG A 71 8.49 -7.98 -18.25
C ARG A 71 6.97 -8.07 -18.51
N GLU A 72 6.17 -8.62 -17.59
CA GLU A 72 5.01 -9.43 -18.01
C GLU A 72 3.80 -9.47 -17.06
N LEU A 73 2.60 -9.58 -17.66
CA LEU A 73 1.26 -9.91 -17.12
C LEU A 73 1.20 -10.32 -15.62
N PRO A 74 1.15 -9.34 -14.71
CA PRO A 74 1.03 -9.61 -13.29
C PRO A 74 -0.40 -10.05 -12.90
N PRO A 75 -0.58 -10.80 -11.79
CA PRO A 75 -1.88 -11.11 -11.18
C PRO A 75 -2.75 -9.88 -10.88
N ARG A 76 -2.17 -8.67 -10.94
CA ARG A 76 -2.76 -7.32 -10.74
C ARG A 76 -4.10 -7.06 -11.43
N LEU A 77 -4.44 -7.80 -12.49
CA LEU A 77 -5.66 -7.55 -13.30
C LEU A 77 -6.47 -8.81 -13.63
N TRP A 78 -6.14 -9.95 -13.03
CA TRP A 78 -6.79 -11.22 -13.32
C TRP A 78 -8.26 -11.25 -12.92
N TRP A 79 -8.65 -10.43 -11.94
CA TRP A 79 -9.87 -10.71 -11.18
C TRP A 79 -11.09 -9.87 -11.53
N SER A 80 -11.03 -9.06 -12.59
CA SER A 80 -12.21 -8.31 -13.06
C SER A 80 -13.35 -9.21 -13.56
N SER A 81 -13.11 -10.50 -13.83
CA SER A 81 -14.16 -11.44 -14.24
C SER A 81 -15.10 -11.81 -13.11
N ALA A 82 -14.53 -12.19 -11.97
CA ALA A 82 -15.31 -12.55 -10.80
C ALA A 82 -16.06 -11.33 -10.23
N SER A 83 -15.59 -10.11 -10.50
CA SER A 83 -16.27 -8.85 -10.21
C SER A 83 -17.66 -8.71 -10.84
N ARG A 84 -17.95 -9.42 -11.95
CA ARG A 84 -19.29 -9.41 -12.57
C ARG A 84 -20.35 -10.06 -11.68
N ARG A 85 -19.96 -10.83 -10.65
CA ARG A 85 -20.88 -11.56 -9.76
C ARG A 85 -20.68 -11.31 -8.26
N ARG A 86 -19.60 -10.65 -7.80
CA ARG A 86 -19.25 -10.55 -6.36
C ARG A 86 -18.53 -9.25 -5.95
N ARG A 87 -18.41 -9.03 -4.64
CA ARG A 87 -17.66 -7.93 -4.00
C ARG A 87 -16.24 -8.36 -3.68
N GLU A 88 -15.26 -7.70 -4.28
CA GLU A 88 -13.85 -8.12 -4.27
C GLU A 88 -12.94 -6.96 -3.89
N LYS A 89 -11.79 -7.25 -3.27
CA LYS A 89 -10.81 -6.23 -2.92
C LYS A 89 -9.39 -6.76 -3.05
N GLY A 90 -8.52 -5.95 -3.65
CA GLY A 90 -7.09 -6.20 -3.71
C GLY A 90 -6.39 -5.69 -2.46
N THR A 91 -5.34 -6.38 -2.07
CA THR A 91 -4.32 -5.98 -1.10
C THR A 91 -2.98 -6.32 -1.72
N LYS A 92 -1.96 -5.51 -1.46
CA LYS A 92 -0.62 -5.69 -2.01
C LYS A 92 0.32 -5.94 -0.84
N GLU A 93 1.17 -6.94 -0.96
CA GLU A 93 2.30 -7.14 -0.06
C GLU A 93 3.53 -6.49 -0.72
N GLU A 94 4.00 -5.34 -0.19
CA GLU A 94 5.15 -4.47 -0.60
C GLU A 94 4.85 -3.00 -0.29
N SER A 95 5.89 -2.16 -0.37
CA SER A 95 5.80 -0.70 -0.20
C SER A 95 5.35 0.11 -1.44
N ASP A 96 5.17 -0.50 -2.62
CA ASP A 96 4.82 0.17 -3.87
C ASP A 96 3.39 0.74 -3.86
N PHE A 97 3.21 1.89 -4.52
CA PHE A 97 1.95 2.61 -4.67
C PHE A 97 1.23 2.31 -5.99
N LEU A 98 1.93 1.83 -7.03
CA LEU A 98 1.32 1.58 -8.34
C LEU A 98 0.35 0.40 -8.33
N ASP A 99 0.67 -0.64 -7.57
CA ASP A 99 -0.16 -1.86 -7.50
C ASP A 99 -1.52 -1.61 -6.86
N PRO A 100 -1.60 -0.91 -5.72
CA PRO A 100 -2.88 -0.47 -5.19
C PRO A 100 -3.74 0.32 -6.19
N MET A 101 -3.12 1.12 -7.08
CA MET A 101 -3.86 1.87 -8.11
C MET A 101 -4.44 0.94 -9.18
N HIS A 102 -3.71 -0.08 -9.63
CA HIS A 102 -4.24 -1.09 -10.55
C HIS A 102 -5.34 -1.93 -9.90
N HIS A 103 -5.16 -2.34 -8.64
CA HIS A 103 -6.19 -3.03 -7.88
C HIS A 103 -7.48 -2.22 -7.78
N LYS A 104 -7.36 -0.90 -7.55
CA LYS A 104 -8.51 -0.02 -7.53
C LYS A 104 -9.19 0.08 -8.88
N ALA A 105 -8.43 0.19 -9.97
CA ALA A 105 -8.98 0.20 -11.32
C ALA A 105 -9.74 -1.12 -11.63
N ALA A 106 -9.22 -2.27 -11.18
CA ALA A 106 -9.83 -3.57 -11.43
C ALA A 106 -11.04 -3.88 -10.53
N THR A 107 -10.98 -3.51 -9.25
CA THR A 107 -11.98 -3.91 -8.24
C THR A 107 -12.96 -2.79 -7.86
N GLY A 108 -12.68 -1.55 -8.24
CA GLY A 108 -13.40 -0.36 -7.80
C GLY A 108 -13.20 -0.03 -6.31
N ARG A 109 -12.32 -0.73 -5.59
CA ARG A 109 -12.05 -0.54 -4.16
C ARG A 109 -10.60 -0.16 -3.93
N ASP A 110 -10.36 0.70 -2.94
CA ASP A 110 -9.00 1.00 -2.50
C ASP A 110 -8.29 -0.26 -1.99
N SER A 111 -7.02 -0.41 -2.32
CA SER A 111 -6.14 -1.48 -1.86
C SER A 111 -5.22 -0.95 -0.77
N ILE A 112 -4.77 -1.84 0.11
CA ILE A 112 -3.79 -1.53 1.17
C ILE A 112 -2.47 -2.24 0.92
N ASN A 113 -1.42 -1.74 1.55
CA ASN A 113 -0.11 -2.37 1.61
C ASN A 113 0.00 -3.20 2.90
N LEU A 114 0.49 -4.43 2.79
CA LEU A 114 0.87 -5.30 3.88
C LEU A 114 2.38 -5.52 3.81
N ASP A 115 3.03 -5.57 4.95
CA ASP A 115 4.49 -5.66 5.01
C ASP A 115 4.96 -6.06 6.41
N GLY A 116 5.57 -7.23 6.55
CA GLY A 116 6.10 -7.70 7.85
C GLY A 116 7.42 -7.05 8.26
N TRP A 117 8.07 -6.30 7.37
CA TRP A 117 9.20 -5.46 7.74
C TRP A 117 8.75 -4.14 8.37
N MET A 118 7.81 -3.43 7.74
CA MET A 118 7.30 -2.14 8.22
C MET A 118 6.35 -2.31 9.40
N LEU A 119 5.45 -3.29 9.35
CA LEU A 119 4.35 -3.44 10.31
C LEU A 119 4.51 -4.70 11.16
N SER A 120 3.94 -4.68 12.36
CA SER A 120 3.85 -5.90 13.17
C SER A 120 2.86 -6.89 12.57
N ARG A 121 2.89 -8.14 13.03
CA ARG A 121 1.89 -9.15 12.64
C ARG A 121 0.47 -8.69 12.98
N GLU A 122 0.28 -8.12 14.15
CA GLU A 122 -1.01 -7.65 14.65
C GLU A 122 -1.55 -6.51 13.79
N ALA A 123 -0.68 -5.54 13.43
CA ALA A 123 -1.03 -4.44 12.54
C ALA A 123 -1.45 -4.97 11.15
N ASN A 124 -0.63 -5.81 10.51
CA ASN A 124 -0.96 -6.42 9.22
C ASN A 124 -2.30 -7.16 9.24
N VAL A 125 -2.53 -8.01 10.24
CA VAL A 125 -3.78 -8.78 10.38
C VAL A 125 -4.97 -7.85 10.62
N ALA A 126 -4.82 -6.79 11.42
CA ALA A 126 -5.87 -5.82 11.68
C ALA A 126 -6.22 -5.02 10.41
N SER A 127 -5.21 -4.51 9.69
CA SER A 127 -5.38 -3.80 8.43
C SER A 127 -6.05 -4.68 7.38
N PHE A 128 -5.61 -5.94 7.24
CA PHE A 128 -6.25 -6.91 6.35
C PHE A 128 -7.71 -7.16 6.72
N LYS A 129 -8.03 -7.43 8.00
CA LYS A 129 -9.41 -7.67 8.46
C LYS A 129 -10.32 -6.47 8.24
N ARG A 130 -9.83 -5.25 8.46
CA ARG A 130 -10.59 -4.02 8.21
C ARG A 130 -10.81 -3.83 6.71
N CYS A 131 -9.77 -4.07 5.93
CA CYS A 131 -9.80 -3.96 4.47
C CYS A 131 -10.79 -4.96 3.85
N ALA A 132 -10.69 -6.24 4.21
CA ALA A 132 -11.52 -7.33 3.72
C ALA A 132 -12.95 -7.36 4.31
N ARG A 133 -13.31 -6.35 5.13
CA ARG A 133 -14.68 -6.22 5.63
C ARG A 133 -15.63 -6.01 4.43
N ASP A 134 -16.77 -6.69 4.44
CA ASP A 134 -17.82 -6.59 3.41
C ASP A 134 -17.42 -7.05 2.00
N THR A 135 -16.43 -7.95 1.89
CA THR A 135 -16.04 -8.61 0.63
C THR A 135 -16.35 -10.11 0.66
N ASP A 136 -16.68 -10.65 -0.51
CA ASP A 136 -16.81 -12.09 -0.72
C ASP A 136 -15.43 -12.76 -0.74
N ILE A 137 -14.42 -12.05 -1.24
CA ILE A 137 -13.04 -12.49 -1.42
C ILE A 137 -12.09 -11.29 -1.28
N ALA A 138 -10.95 -11.50 -0.63
CA ALA A 138 -9.86 -10.54 -0.56
C ALA A 138 -8.57 -11.19 -1.08
N ILE A 139 -7.95 -10.57 -2.08
CA ILE A 139 -6.74 -11.05 -2.77
C ILE A 139 -5.51 -10.31 -2.26
N VAL A 140 -4.46 -11.05 -1.94
CA VAL A 140 -3.15 -10.53 -1.56
C VAL A 140 -2.20 -10.78 -2.74
N GLU A 141 -1.87 -9.73 -3.48
CA GLU A 141 -0.80 -9.84 -4.45
C GLU A 141 0.55 -9.85 -3.72
N GLY A 142 1.38 -10.86 -3.97
CA GLY A 142 2.74 -10.90 -3.45
C GLY A 142 3.70 -9.92 -4.14
N VAL A 143 4.88 -9.77 -3.56
CA VAL A 143 6.03 -9.09 -4.16
C VAL A 143 7.06 -10.06 -4.68
N MET A 144 7.75 -9.68 -5.76
CA MET A 144 8.89 -10.41 -6.31
C MET A 144 8.59 -11.92 -6.43
N GLY A 145 9.31 -12.78 -5.69
CA GLY A 145 9.03 -14.21 -5.54
C GLY A 145 8.47 -14.55 -4.16
N LEU A 146 7.81 -15.72 -4.06
CA LEU A 146 7.09 -16.17 -2.84
C LEU A 146 7.88 -16.06 -1.53
N PHE A 147 9.19 -16.34 -1.57
CA PHE A 147 10.07 -16.36 -0.41
C PHE A 147 10.99 -15.15 -0.33
N ASP A 148 10.89 -14.23 -1.28
CA ASP A 148 11.78 -13.07 -1.35
C ASP A 148 11.24 -11.98 -0.41
N GLY A 149 12.01 -11.67 0.62
CA GLY A 149 11.69 -10.61 1.58
C GLY A 149 12.77 -9.55 1.68
N ARG A 150 12.86 -8.90 2.84
CA ARG A 150 13.83 -7.82 3.12
C ARG A 150 15.29 -8.28 3.01
N ASP A 151 15.58 -9.54 3.33
CA ASP A 151 16.91 -10.13 3.21
C ASP A 151 16.84 -11.64 2.93
N GLY A 152 17.99 -12.26 2.61
CA GLY A 152 18.07 -13.70 2.35
C GLY A 152 18.23 -14.59 3.58
N LYS A 153 18.05 -14.05 4.80
CA LYS A 153 18.25 -14.79 6.07
C LYS A 153 16.94 -15.12 6.77
N SER A 154 15.88 -14.38 6.46
CA SER A 154 14.55 -14.54 7.06
C SER A 154 13.48 -14.34 6.01
N GLU A 155 12.26 -14.78 6.31
CA GLU A 155 11.08 -14.52 5.49
C GLU A 155 10.46 -13.14 5.72
N ARG A 156 11.11 -12.28 6.52
CA ARG A 156 10.50 -11.02 6.93
C ARG A 156 10.26 -10.10 5.74
N GLY A 157 9.01 -9.66 5.57
CA GLY A 157 8.57 -8.86 4.43
C GLY A 157 8.49 -9.65 3.12
N SER A 158 8.28 -10.97 3.20
CA SER A 158 7.98 -11.81 2.04
C SER A 158 6.50 -12.18 1.98
N THR A 159 6.09 -12.62 0.78
CA THR A 159 4.74 -13.14 0.55
C THR A 159 4.45 -14.38 1.40
N SER A 160 5.46 -15.22 1.66
CA SER A 160 5.31 -16.41 2.52
C SER A 160 5.00 -16.05 3.97
N GLU A 161 5.68 -15.05 4.53
CA GLU A 161 5.39 -14.58 5.89
C GLU A 161 3.96 -14.06 5.98
N MET A 162 3.54 -13.26 4.99
CA MET A 162 2.19 -12.70 5.00
C MET A 162 1.10 -13.77 4.81
N ALA A 163 1.34 -14.76 3.95
CA ALA A 163 0.45 -15.92 3.81
C ALA A 163 0.26 -16.64 5.16
N LYS A 164 1.34 -16.83 5.93
CA LYS A 164 1.29 -17.45 7.27
C LYS A 164 0.62 -16.56 8.32
N PHE A 165 0.84 -15.24 8.27
CA PHE A 165 0.19 -14.31 9.19
C PHE A 165 -1.33 -14.32 9.02
N LEU A 166 -1.81 -14.36 7.78
CA LEU A 166 -3.22 -14.35 7.43
C LEU A 166 -3.86 -15.73 7.43
N GLY A 167 -3.06 -16.80 7.44
CA GLY A 167 -3.51 -18.17 7.18
C GLY A 167 -4.12 -18.31 5.79
N ALA A 168 -3.61 -17.55 4.83
CA ALA A 168 -4.12 -17.50 3.46
C ALA A 168 -3.47 -18.62 2.62
N PRO A 169 -4.27 -19.40 1.87
CA PRO A 169 -3.71 -20.37 0.95
C PRO A 169 -3.05 -19.67 -0.25
N VAL A 170 -1.95 -20.24 -0.71
CA VAL A 170 -1.13 -19.70 -1.80
C VAL A 170 -1.57 -20.27 -3.14
N VAL A 171 -1.78 -19.40 -4.12
CA VAL A 171 -1.94 -19.79 -5.54
C VAL A 171 -0.66 -19.39 -6.28
N LEU A 172 0.07 -20.39 -6.78
CA LEU A 172 1.32 -20.14 -7.48
C LEU A 172 1.04 -19.75 -8.93
N VAL A 173 1.64 -18.64 -9.38
CA VAL A 173 1.60 -18.23 -10.78
C VAL A 173 2.95 -18.51 -11.40
N LEU A 174 2.99 -19.47 -12.33
CA LEU A 174 4.22 -19.88 -12.98
C LEU A 174 4.22 -19.48 -14.45
N ASP A 175 5.17 -18.62 -14.86
CA ASP A 175 5.47 -18.42 -16.27
C ASP A 175 6.03 -19.71 -16.86
N CYS A 176 5.28 -20.26 -17.81
CA CYS A 176 5.62 -21.51 -18.47
C CYS A 176 6.19 -21.29 -19.87
N TRP A 177 6.58 -20.06 -20.23
CA TRP A 177 7.21 -19.81 -21.52
C TRP A 177 8.45 -20.70 -21.70
N ALA A 178 8.38 -21.60 -22.68
CA ALA A 178 9.40 -22.62 -22.98
C ALA A 178 9.68 -23.63 -21.84
N LEU A 179 8.78 -23.76 -20.86
CA LEU A 179 8.84 -24.83 -19.87
C LEU A 179 7.98 -26.04 -20.30
N ALA A 180 8.27 -27.19 -19.71
CA ALA A 180 7.41 -28.37 -19.78
C ALA A 180 7.59 -29.14 -18.47
N ARG A 181 8.36 -30.24 -18.46
CA ARG A 181 8.64 -31.02 -17.24
C ARG A 181 9.32 -30.21 -16.13
N SER A 182 10.13 -29.21 -16.47
CA SER A 182 10.79 -28.34 -15.49
C SER A 182 9.81 -27.54 -14.63
N ALA A 183 8.59 -27.27 -15.12
CA ALA A 183 7.56 -26.60 -14.34
C ALA A 183 7.23 -27.40 -13.07
N ALA A 184 7.11 -28.72 -13.18
CA ALA A 184 6.86 -29.60 -12.04
C ALA A 184 8.00 -29.59 -11.02
N ALA A 185 9.26 -29.52 -11.47
CA ALA A 185 10.41 -29.42 -10.59
C ALA A 185 10.42 -28.10 -9.79
N MET A 186 10.09 -26.98 -10.45
CA MET A 186 9.96 -25.69 -9.78
C MET A 186 8.84 -25.71 -8.75
N ILE A 187 7.65 -26.16 -9.14
CA ILE A 187 6.48 -26.26 -8.25
C ILE A 187 6.78 -27.16 -7.05
N HIS A 188 7.45 -28.29 -7.27
CA HIS A 188 7.91 -29.15 -6.18
C HIS A 188 8.85 -28.40 -5.23
N GLY A 189 9.80 -27.63 -5.75
CA GLY A 189 10.65 -26.77 -4.94
C GLY A 189 9.84 -25.81 -4.07
N PHE A 190 8.93 -25.04 -4.65
CA PHE A 190 8.11 -24.07 -3.91
C PHE A 190 7.23 -24.72 -2.84
N THR A 191 6.60 -25.85 -3.18
CA THR A 191 5.64 -26.52 -2.30
C THR A 191 6.28 -27.33 -1.18
N THR A 192 7.58 -27.62 -1.27
CA THR A 192 8.29 -28.43 -0.26
C THR A 192 9.33 -27.66 0.54
N PHE A 193 9.67 -26.43 0.11
CA PHE A 193 10.67 -25.59 0.76
C PHE A 193 10.23 -25.09 2.13
N ASP A 194 9.03 -24.53 2.23
CA ASP A 194 8.40 -24.15 3.51
C ASP A 194 7.15 -25.02 3.73
N ARG A 195 7.19 -25.87 4.77
CA ARG A 195 6.14 -26.83 5.09
C ARG A 195 4.96 -26.21 5.83
N ASP A 196 5.11 -24.99 6.34
CA ASP A 196 4.06 -24.28 7.06
C ASP A 196 3.11 -23.55 6.10
N LEU A 197 3.45 -23.47 4.81
CA LEU A 197 2.59 -22.90 3.78
C LEU A 197 1.54 -23.89 3.30
N SER A 198 0.32 -23.38 3.12
CA SER A 198 -0.77 -24.09 2.47
C SER A 198 -0.87 -23.65 1.01
N PHE A 199 -0.71 -24.58 0.06
CA PHE A 199 -0.86 -24.31 -1.37
C PHE A 199 -2.25 -24.75 -1.84
N ALA A 200 -3.03 -23.81 -2.38
CA ALA A 200 -4.32 -24.09 -3.01
C ALA A 200 -4.15 -24.70 -4.40
N GLY A 201 -3.17 -24.22 -5.18
CA GLY A 201 -2.93 -24.73 -6.52
C GLY A 201 -1.97 -23.87 -7.34
N VAL A 202 -1.87 -24.20 -8.62
CA VAL A 202 -1.02 -23.53 -9.60
C VAL A 202 -1.82 -23.05 -10.81
N VAL A 203 -1.54 -21.83 -11.26
CA VAL A 203 -2.00 -21.27 -12.53
C VAL A 203 -0.79 -21.11 -13.44
N PHE A 204 -0.84 -21.72 -14.62
CA PHE A 204 0.20 -21.53 -15.63
C PHE A 204 -0.05 -20.24 -16.40
N ASN A 205 0.99 -19.44 -16.58
CA ASN A 205 0.97 -18.27 -17.44
C ASN A 205 1.71 -18.56 -18.75
N LYS A 206 1.33 -17.85 -19.83
CA LYS A 206 1.96 -17.94 -21.16
C LYS A 206 2.01 -19.34 -21.76
N VAL A 207 0.93 -20.09 -21.58
CA VAL A 207 0.80 -21.42 -22.18
C VAL A 207 0.78 -21.30 -23.71
N GLY A 208 1.54 -22.18 -24.36
CA GLY A 208 1.77 -22.15 -25.82
C GLY A 208 0.64 -22.75 -26.66
N GLY A 209 -0.36 -23.36 -26.02
CA GLY A 209 -1.51 -24.00 -26.65
C GLY A 209 -1.97 -25.25 -25.88
N PRO A 210 -3.00 -25.97 -26.38
CA PRO A 210 -3.59 -27.12 -25.68
C PRO A 210 -2.61 -28.26 -25.39
N ALA A 211 -1.75 -28.62 -26.36
CA ALA A 211 -0.75 -29.68 -26.18
C ALA A 211 0.28 -29.32 -25.10
N HIS A 212 0.73 -28.07 -25.08
CA HIS A 212 1.63 -27.58 -24.04
C HIS A 212 0.95 -27.59 -22.66
N SER A 213 -0.32 -27.17 -22.57
CA SER A 213 -1.10 -27.27 -21.33
C SER A 213 -1.19 -28.71 -20.80
N ALA A 214 -1.42 -29.68 -21.69
CA ALA A 214 -1.47 -31.10 -21.33
C ALA A 214 -0.13 -31.59 -20.77
N TRP A 215 0.99 -31.29 -21.42
CA TRP A 215 2.32 -31.67 -20.93
C TRP A 215 2.66 -31.06 -19.56
N LEU A 216 2.24 -29.81 -19.31
CA LEU A 216 2.44 -29.17 -18.00
C LEU A 216 1.62 -29.88 -16.90
N ARG A 217 0.36 -30.24 -17.19
CA ARG A 217 -0.50 -30.99 -16.27
C ARG A 217 0.06 -32.37 -15.97
N GLU A 218 0.40 -33.14 -17.01
CA GLU A 218 1.02 -34.47 -16.89
C GLU A 218 2.31 -34.42 -16.08
N ALA A 219 3.12 -33.38 -16.25
CA ALA A 219 4.36 -33.21 -15.48
C ALA A 219 4.10 -32.99 -13.99
N VAL A 220 3.13 -32.13 -13.64
CA VAL A 220 2.78 -31.85 -12.23
C VAL A 220 2.13 -33.06 -11.57
N GLU A 221 1.20 -33.72 -12.26
CA GLU A 221 0.52 -34.93 -11.79
C GLU A 221 1.52 -36.08 -11.61
N GLY A 222 2.38 -36.33 -12.61
CA GLY A 222 3.39 -37.38 -12.58
C GLY A 222 4.50 -37.17 -11.54
N ALA A 223 4.76 -35.92 -11.15
CA ALA A 223 5.69 -35.59 -10.06
C ALA A 223 5.04 -35.74 -8.66
N ASN A 224 3.73 -35.98 -8.58
CA ASN A 224 2.97 -36.18 -7.34
C ASN A 224 3.21 -35.06 -6.29
N VAL A 225 3.20 -33.81 -6.76
CA VAL A 225 3.54 -32.63 -5.95
C VAL A 225 2.44 -32.26 -4.94
N GLY A 226 1.24 -32.84 -5.07
CA GLY A 226 0.14 -32.63 -4.13
C GLY A 226 -0.55 -31.26 -4.29
N VAL A 227 -0.41 -30.60 -5.44
CA VAL A 227 -1.09 -29.34 -5.76
C VAL A 227 -1.99 -29.47 -6.98
N THR A 228 -3.13 -28.80 -6.94
CA THR A 228 -4.12 -28.79 -8.03
C THR A 228 -3.68 -27.83 -9.13
N VAL A 229 -3.73 -28.26 -10.39
CA VAL A 229 -3.60 -27.33 -11.53
C VAL A 229 -4.94 -26.66 -11.77
N LEU A 230 -5.01 -25.36 -11.52
CA LEU A 230 -6.24 -24.55 -11.57
C LEU A 230 -6.53 -24.01 -12.97
N GLY A 231 -5.54 -23.95 -13.85
CA GLY A 231 -5.72 -23.37 -15.17
C GLY A 231 -4.44 -23.03 -15.89
N GLY A 232 -4.58 -22.51 -17.11
CA GLY A 232 -3.45 -22.13 -17.95
C GLY A 232 -3.80 -21.01 -18.92
N VAL A 233 -3.33 -19.79 -18.63
CA VAL A 233 -3.56 -18.61 -19.45
C VAL A 233 -2.69 -18.69 -20.70
N PRO A 234 -3.27 -18.65 -21.92
CA PRO A 234 -2.50 -18.72 -23.13
C PRO A 234 -1.73 -17.42 -23.38
N ARG A 235 -0.62 -17.53 -24.10
CA ARG A 235 0.08 -16.36 -24.62
C ARG A 235 -0.84 -15.59 -25.58
N THR A 236 -1.27 -14.40 -25.17
CA THR A 236 -2.23 -13.59 -25.92
C THR A 236 -1.56 -12.31 -26.43
N PRO A 237 -1.46 -12.09 -27.77
CA PRO A 237 -0.91 -10.86 -28.33
C PRO A 237 -1.70 -9.62 -27.86
N GLY A 238 -0.99 -8.51 -27.62
CA GLY A 238 -1.61 -7.26 -27.15
C GLY A 238 -2.10 -7.30 -25.70
N ILE A 239 -1.73 -8.32 -24.93
CA ILE A 239 -1.85 -8.32 -23.47
C ILE A 239 -0.44 -8.37 -22.89
N ASN A 240 0.17 -7.21 -22.85
CA ASN A 240 1.41 -6.96 -22.13
C ASN A 240 1.14 -5.80 -21.19
N ILE A 241 1.70 -5.84 -19.99
CA ILE A 241 1.85 -4.63 -19.18
C ILE A 241 3.25 -4.10 -19.51
N PRO A 242 3.38 -2.87 -20.05
CA PRO A 242 4.69 -2.35 -20.42
C PRO A 242 5.63 -2.38 -19.22
N GLU A 243 6.89 -2.78 -19.47
CA GLU A 243 7.97 -2.67 -18.49
C GLU A 243 8.12 -1.20 -18.10
N ARG A 244 7.65 -0.87 -16.90
CA ARG A 244 8.07 0.37 -16.26
C ARG A 244 9.47 0.10 -15.77
N HIS A 245 10.47 0.86 -16.24
CA HIS A 245 11.81 0.83 -15.65
C HIS A 245 11.65 1.15 -14.16
N LEU A 246 11.62 0.10 -13.34
CA LEU A 246 11.44 0.10 -11.91
C LEU A 246 10.20 0.82 -11.32
N GLY A 247 9.27 1.37 -12.12
CA GLY A 247 7.93 1.76 -11.62
C GLY A 247 7.60 3.26 -11.50
N LEU A 248 8.17 4.17 -12.29
CA LEU A 248 7.83 5.61 -12.20
C LEU A 248 7.51 6.32 -13.52
N HIS A 249 6.74 5.67 -14.38
CA HIS A 249 6.02 6.42 -15.41
C HIS A 249 4.53 6.21 -15.18
N MET A 250 3.84 7.34 -14.91
CA MET A 250 2.39 7.42 -15.05
C MET A 250 2.00 6.79 -16.39
N PRO A 251 0.89 6.02 -16.45
CA PRO A 251 0.29 5.74 -17.74
C PRO A 251 0.09 7.09 -18.43
N ASP A 252 0.67 7.23 -19.60
CA ASP A 252 0.39 8.23 -20.62
C ASP A 252 -1.13 8.38 -20.77
N ASP A 253 -1.76 9.26 -19.98
CA ASP A 253 -3.19 9.63 -19.88
C ASP A 253 -4.26 8.51 -20.00
N GLN A 254 -3.85 7.26 -20.09
CA GLN A 254 -4.66 6.09 -20.35
C GLN A 254 -4.27 5.01 -19.35
N GLY A 255 -4.56 5.29 -18.08
CA GLY A 255 -4.67 4.23 -17.07
C GLY A 255 -5.37 3.01 -17.65
N ILE A 256 -5.03 1.82 -17.17
CA ILE A 256 -5.45 0.56 -17.78
C ILE A 256 -6.94 0.60 -18.16
N SER A 257 -7.23 0.59 -19.46
CA SER A 257 -8.57 0.87 -19.94
C SER A 257 -9.57 -0.17 -19.43
N ALA A 258 -10.81 0.23 -19.19
CA ALA A 258 -11.86 -0.69 -18.79
C ALA A 258 -12.00 -1.87 -19.78
N ASP A 259 -11.76 -1.62 -21.07
CA ASP A 259 -11.74 -2.65 -22.11
C ASP A 259 -10.59 -3.64 -21.92
N TYR A 260 -9.40 -3.16 -21.56
CA TYR A 260 -8.26 -4.03 -21.25
C TYR A 260 -8.55 -4.91 -20.03
N ILE A 261 -9.12 -4.31 -18.98
CA ILE A 261 -9.55 -5.02 -17.77
C ILE A 261 -10.60 -6.08 -18.12
N ALA A 262 -11.58 -5.76 -18.97
CA ALA A 262 -12.60 -6.71 -19.41
C ALA A 262 -12.03 -7.86 -20.25
N ARG A 263 -11.04 -7.59 -21.10
CA ARG A 263 -10.36 -8.65 -21.86
C ARG A 263 -9.61 -9.63 -20.95
N LEU A 264 -9.02 -9.13 -19.86
CA LEU A 264 -8.35 -9.97 -18.86
C LEU A 264 -9.32 -10.82 -18.06
N ALA A 265 -10.46 -10.23 -17.66
CA ALA A 265 -11.57 -10.97 -17.07
C ALA A 265 -11.96 -12.17 -17.92
N ASP A 266 -12.28 -11.91 -19.19
CA ASP A 266 -12.78 -12.93 -20.11
C ASP A 266 -11.75 -14.06 -20.32
N LEU A 267 -10.44 -13.74 -20.32
CA LEU A 267 -9.39 -14.75 -20.37
C LEU A 267 -9.32 -15.60 -19.11
N MET A 268 -9.48 -15.01 -17.93
CA MET A 268 -9.45 -15.78 -16.68
C MET A 268 -10.68 -16.70 -16.58
N GLU A 269 -11.87 -16.21 -16.93
CA GLU A 269 -13.09 -17.03 -16.99
C GLU A 269 -12.95 -18.22 -17.93
N LEU A 270 -12.26 -18.05 -19.05
CA LEU A 270 -12.12 -19.09 -20.06
C LEU A 270 -11.05 -20.13 -19.71
N HIS A 271 -9.98 -19.73 -19.03
CA HIS A 271 -8.76 -20.53 -18.89
C HIS A 271 -8.39 -20.95 -17.47
N VAL A 272 -9.10 -20.45 -16.45
CA VAL A 272 -8.83 -20.73 -15.04
C VAL A 272 -10.12 -21.12 -14.34
N ASP A 273 -10.06 -22.17 -13.52
CA ASP A 273 -11.18 -22.63 -12.70
C ASP A 273 -11.37 -21.69 -11.49
N LEU A 274 -12.11 -20.62 -11.71
CA LEU A 274 -12.39 -19.60 -10.69
C LEU A 274 -13.26 -20.16 -9.56
N ASP A 275 -14.13 -21.13 -9.85
CA ASP A 275 -14.98 -21.75 -8.84
C ASP A 275 -14.14 -22.62 -7.89
N ALA A 276 -13.16 -23.36 -8.40
CA ALA A 276 -12.20 -24.11 -7.57
C ALA A 276 -11.37 -23.17 -6.69
N ILE A 277 -10.88 -22.06 -7.25
CA ILE A 277 -10.18 -20.99 -6.52
C ILE A 277 -11.06 -20.50 -5.34
N LEU A 278 -12.33 -20.19 -5.60
CA LEU A 278 -13.28 -19.73 -4.57
C LEU A 278 -13.62 -20.80 -3.53
N GLN A 279 -13.61 -22.09 -3.89
CA GLN A 279 -13.84 -23.18 -2.93
C GLN A 279 -12.62 -23.36 -2.01
N LEU A 280 -11.42 -23.29 -2.57
CA LEU A 280 -10.15 -23.38 -1.84
C LEU A 280 -9.92 -22.16 -0.93
N ALA A 281 -10.54 -21.03 -1.24
CA ALA A 281 -10.60 -19.87 -0.34
C ALA A 281 -11.42 -20.11 0.93
N ALA A 282 -12.47 -20.92 0.81
CA ALA A 282 -13.48 -21.06 1.85
C ALA A 282 -13.04 -21.99 2.99
N THR A 283 -11.87 -22.64 2.90
CA THR A 283 -11.33 -23.48 3.96
C THR A 283 -10.83 -22.62 5.12
N ASP A 284 -11.75 -22.45 6.06
CA ASP A 284 -11.79 -21.56 7.22
C ASP A 284 -10.81 -21.95 8.35
N GLN A 285 -9.49 -21.95 8.09
CA GLN A 285 -8.50 -22.24 9.14
C GLN A 285 -7.74 -21.00 9.65
N GLY A 286 -7.61 -19.92 8.87
CA GLY A 286 -6.71 -18.80 9.23
C GLY A 286 -7.25 -17.74 10.20
N LEU A 287 -8.54 -17.40 10.13
CA LEU A 287 -9.06 -16.18 10.79
C LEU A 287 -9.86 -16.41 12.08
N ARG A 288 -10.30 -17.65 12.36
CA ARG A 288 -11.14 -18.00 13.52
C ARG A 288 -10.39 -18.05 14.87
N ALA A 289 -9.06 -18.13 14.87
CA ALA A 289 -8.27 -18.43 16.06
C ALA A 289 -7.69 -17.22 16.82
N LEU A 290 -7.95 -15.98 16.37
CA LEU A 290 -7.35 -14.80 17.00
C LEU A 290 -8.39 -14.01 17.82
N PRO A 291 -8.07 -13.64 19.08
CA PRO A 291 -8.99 -12.88 19.92
C PRO A 291 -9.33 -11.53 19.27
N PRO A 292 -10.53 -10.99 19.54
CA PRO A 292 -10.88 -9.64 19.11
C PRO A 292 -9.88 -8.64 19.69
N VAL A 293 -9.38 -7.73 18.84
CA VAL A 293 -8.53 -6.62 19.28
C VAL A 293 -9.40 -5.68 20.13
N PRO A 294 -8.95 -5.23 21.31
CA PRO A 294 -9.70 -4.26 22.11
C PRO A 294 -9.91 -2.97 21.33
N ASN A 295 -11.16 -2.52 21.23
CA ASN A 295 -11.54 -1.19 20.75
C ASN A 295 -11.19 -0.13 21.82
N SER A 296 -9.90 0.01 22.15
CA SER A 296 -9.34 1.10 22.95
C SER A 296 -7.89 0.75 23.28
N TYR A 297 -6.93 1.43 22.66
CA TYR A 297 -5.55 1.43 23.12
C TYR A 297 -5.47 2.21 24.44
N HIS A 298 -5.68 1.53 25.57
CA HIS A 298 -5.42 2.11 26.87
C HIS A 298 -3.91 2.04 27.17
N HIS A 299 -3.29 3.22 27.25
CA HIS A 299 -1.93 3.44 27.75
C HIS A 299 -1.67 2.60 29.01
N HIS A 300 -0.74 1.64 28.93
CA HIS A 300 -0.10 1.09 30.11
C HIS A 300 1.17 1.90 30.38
N HIS A 301 1.08 2.85 31.31
CA HIS A 301 2.26 3.45 31.94
C HIS A 301 2.92 2.38 32.81
N HIS A 302 4.03 1.80 32.33
CA HIS A 302 4.94 1.06 33.21
C HIS A 302 5.74 2.06 34.05
N HIS A 303 5.29 2.29 35.28
CA HIS A 303 6.14 2.87 36.33
C HIS A 303 7.23 1.86 36.69
N HIS A 304 8.43 2.05 36.14
CA HIS A 304 9.63 1.46 36.72
C HIS A 304 10.01 2.24 37.97
N GLN A 305 9.66 1.72 39.15
CA GLN A 305 10.28 2.15 40.40
C GLN A 305 11.66 1.48 40.52
N ASN A 306 12.69 2.32 40.52
CA ASN A 306 14.06 1.97 40.88
C ASN A 306 14.11 1.43 42.32
N HIS A 307 14.51 0.18 42.51
CA HIS A 307 14.93 -0.31 43.80
C HIS A 307 16.46 -0.25 43.91
N VAL A 308 16.92 0.71 44.71
CA VAL A 308 18.28 0.77 45.26
C VAL A 308 18.39 -0.30 46.35
N HIS A 309 19.38 -1.18 46.23
CA HIS A 309 19.72 -2.16 47.25
C HIS A 309 20.33 -1.46 48.48
N HIS A 310 19.73 -1.65 49.65
CA HIS A 310 20.42 -1.57 50.92
C HIS A 310 20.06 -2.79 51.79
N HIS A 311 21.11 -3.49 52.20
CA HIS A 311 21.12 -4.57 53.19
C HIS A 311 20.82 -4.04 54.60
N ASP A 312 19.96 -4.73 55.36
CA ASP A 312 20.22 -5.12 56.75
C ASP A 312 19.25 -6.25 57.20
N PRO A 313 19.69 -7.29 57.93
CA PRO A 313 18.85 -8.40 58.37
C PRO A 313 18.53 -8.33 59.87
N SER A 314 17.29 -8.59 60.28
CA SER A 314 17.00 -9.25 61.57
C SER A 314 15.51 -9.47 61.87
N GLN A 315 15.25 -10.70 62.34
CA GLN A 315 14.32 -11.07 63.43
C GLN A 315 12.78 -11.14 63.20
N ASN A 316 12.34 -12.41 63.21
CA ASN A 316 11.41 -13.06 64.15
C ASN A 316 9.94 -12.61 64.35
N HIS A 317 9.06 -13.64 64.26
CA HIS A 317 7.81 -13.94 65.00
C HIS A 317 6.55 -14.08 64.11
N HIS A 318 6.07 -15.32 63.91
CA HIS A 318 5.03 -16.08 64.66
C HIS A 318 3.60 -15.90 64.11
N HIS A 319 2.98 -17.05 63.77
CA HIS A 319 1.56 -17.46 63.90
C HIS A 319 0.46 -16.47 63.41
N ASN A 320 -0.62 -16.85 62.72
CA ASN A 320 -1.43 -18.05 62.81
C ASN A 320 -2.43 -18.08 61.62
N HIS A 321 -3.02 -19.26 61.38
CA HIS A 321 -4.14 -19.53 60.46
C HIS A 321 -5.31 -18.54 60.53
N HIS A 322 -5.99 -18.32 59.38
CA HIS A 322 -7.44 -18.52 59.26
C HIS A 322 -7.86 -18.75 57.80
N ASN A 323 -8.57 -19.85 57.57
CA ASN A 323 -9.24 -20.22 56.33
C ASN A 323 -10.63 -19.58 56.31
N HIS A 324 -10.99 -18.84 55.26
CA HIS A 324 -12.39 -18.58 54.92
C HIS A 324 -12.65 -18.78 53.42
N HIS A 325 -13.57 -19.71 53.16
CA HIS A 325 -14.24 -19.92 51.89
C HIS A 325 -15.02 -18.65 51.47
N GLU A 326 -14.81 -18.20 50.23
CA GLU A 326 -15.77 -17.35 49.51
C GLU A 326 -16.35 -18.12 48.32
N GLN A 327 -17.69 -18.15 48.27
CA GLN A 327 -18.50 -18.63 47.15
C GLN A 327 -18.58 -17.56 46.04
N PRO A 328 -18.78 -17.94 44.77
CA PRO A 328 -18.79 -17.00 43.65
C PRO A 328 -20.13 -16.26 43.51
N GLN A 329 -20.07 -14.92 43.46
CA GLN A 329 -21.22 -14.07 43.11
C GLN A 329 -21.42 -13.96 41.58
N GLN A 330 -22.68 -13.71 41.20
CA GLN A 330 -23.33 -13.98 39.91
C GLN A 330 -23.04 -13.00 38.73
N PRO A 331 -23.40 -13.36 37.47
CA PRO A 331 -23.00 -12.68 36.23
C PRO A 331 -23.68 -11.33 35.90
N GLN A 332 -24.54 -10.80 36.78
CA GLN A 332 -25.38 -9.63 36.44
C GLN A 332 -24.67 -8.28 36.60
N GLN A 333 -23.62 -8.18 37.43
CA GLN A 333 -22.84 -6.94 37.59
C GLN A 333 -21.88 -6.66 36.42
N GLN A 334 -21.46 -7.67 35.65
CA GLN A 334 -20.60 -7.45 34.48
C GLN A 334 -21.34 -6.81 33.29
N MET A 335 -22.64 -7.07 33.11
CA MET A 335 -23.41 -6.48 32.01
C MET A 335 -23.73 -4.99 32.21
N ILE A 336 -23.92 -4.54 33.46
CA ILE A 336 -24.20 -3.13 33.76
C ILE A 336 -22.95 -2.27 33.53
N THR A 337 -21.76 -2.77 33.90
CA THR A 337 -20.47 -2.08 33.74
C THR A 337 -20.05 -1.95 32.27
N LEU A 338 -20.35 -2.94 31.42
CA LEU A 338 -20.07 -2.87 29.97
C LEU A 338 -20.99 -1.88 29.23
N GLN A 339 -22.26 -1.79 29.62
CA GLN A 339 -23.20 -0.82 29.03
C GLN A 339 -22.89 0.62 29.46
N THR A 340 -22.47 0.85 30.70
CA THR A 340 -22.03 2.18 31.14
C THR A 340 -20.74 2.61 30.45
N HIS A 341 -19.77 1.70 30.24
CA HIS A 341 -18.53 2.07 29.54
C HIS A 341 -18.75 2.46 28.08
N GLN A 342 -19.65 1.78 27.35
CA GLN A 342 -19.99 2.13 25.96
C GLN A 342 -20.74 3.47 25.86
N GLN A 343 -21.60 3.79 26.84
CA GLN A 343 -22.31 5.07 26.87
C GLN A 343 -21.40 6.26 27.24
N THR A 344 -20.43 6.08 28.13
CA THR A 344 -19.50 7.15 28.54
C THR A 344 -18.47 7.47 27.44
N VAL A 345 -17.99 6.47 26.68
CA VAL A 345 -17.08 6.70 25.54
C VAL A 345 -17.80 7.35 24.36
N GLY A 346 -19.05 6.95 24.09
CA GLY A 346 -19.90 7.60 23.08
C GLY A 346 -20.25 9.05 23.40
N ALA A 347 -20.48 9.38 24.68
CA ALA A 347 -20.76 10.74 25.12
C ALA A 347 -19.52 11.65 25.09
N LEU A 348 -18.33 11.14 25.43
CA LEU A 348 -17.07 11.91 25.37
C LEU A 348 -16.61 12.21 23.93
N ASN A 349 -16.92 11.35 22.96
CA ASN A 349 -16.64 11.60 21.54
C ASN A 349 -17.55 12.67 20.91
N SER A 350 -18.75 12.89 21.45
CA SER A 350 -19.71 13.87 20.91
C SER A 350 -19.34 15.34 21.20
N GLN A 351 -18.33 15.61 22.04
CA GLN A 351 -17.89 16.96 22.43
C GLN A 351 -16.52 17.38 21.87
N ARG A 352 -15.84 16.55 21.08
CA ARG A 352 -14.52 16.91 20.52
C ARG A 352 -14.68 17.63 19.18
N ARG A 353 -14.03 18.80 19.03
CA ARG A 353 -13.93 19.51 17.75
C ARG A 353 -13.41 18.56 16.67
N SER A 354 -14.13 18.47 15.56
CA SER A 354 -13.69 17.72 14.37
C SER A 354 -12.47 18.42 13.77
N VAL A 355 -11.41 17.64 13.49
CA VAL A 355 -10.17 18.14 12.90
C VAL A 355 -10.27 17.98 11.38
N ARG A 356 -10.06 19.04 10.61
CA ARG A 356 -10.13 19.00 9.15
C ARG A 356 -8.74 19.00 8.52
N ILE A 357 -8.39 17.93 7.83
CA ILE A 357 -7.08 17.77 7.16
C ILE A 357 -7.29 17.86 5.65
N GLY A 358 -6.68 18.86 5.01
CA GLY A 358 -6.64 18.94 3.55
C GLY A 358 -5.65 17.93 2.99
N VAL A 359 -6.09 17.02 2.13
CA VAL A 359 -5.22 15.99 1.52
C VAL A 359 -5.08 16.26 0.02
N ALA A 360 -3.87 16.54 -0.44
CA ALA A 360 -3.60 16.82 -1.84
C ALA A 360 -3.72 15.55 -2.70
N LYS A 361 -4.70 15.45 -3.60
CA LYS A 361 -4.96 14.20 -4.32
C LYS A 361 -5.33 14.42 -5.77
N ASP A 362 -4.39 14.15 -6.66
CA ASP A 362 -4.55 14.17 -8.12
C ASP A 362 -3.41 13.41 -8.82
N ALA A 363 -3.18 13.68 -10.11
CA ALA A 363 -2.12 13.03 -10.88
C ALA A 363 -0.70 13.36 -10.39
N ALA A 364 -0.49 14.55 -9.80
CA ALA A 364 0.78 14.95 -9.24
C ALA A 364 0.98 14.41 -7.81
N PHE A 365 -0.11 14.20 -7.06
CA PHE A 365 -0.07 13.70 -5.68
C PHE A 365 -0.94 12.45 -5.53
N CYS A 366 -0.39 11.29 -5.87
CA CYS A 366 -1.12 10.02 -5.93
C CYS A 366 -0.54 8.92 -5.03
N PHE A 367 0.56 9.17 -4.32
CA PHE A 367 1.21 8.18 -3.47
C PHE A 367 0.84 8.39 -2.01
N TYR A 368 0.02 7.45 -1.51
CA TYR A 368 -0.46 7.42 -0.14
C TYR A 368 -0.58 5.98 0.33
N TYR A 369 -0.16 5.74 1.56
CA TYR A 369 -0.65 4.56 2.27
C TYR A 369 -2.11 4.80 2.63
N HIS A 370 -3.01 4.03 2.03
CA HIS A 370 -4.43 4.10 2.37
C HIS A 370 -4.66 3.84 3.87
N GLU A 371 -3.80 3.03 4.50
CA GLU A 371 -3.78 2.81 5.94
C GLU A 371 -3.56 4.10 6.74
N ASN A 372 -2.65 4.98 6.30
CA ASN A 372 -2.39 6.24 7.01
C ASN A 372 -3.63 7.13 7.02
N LEU A 373 -4.33 7.21 5.89
CA LEU A 373 -5.57 7.99 5.77
C LEU A 373 -6.65 7.42 6.69
N ALA A 374 -6.84 6.09 6.69
CA ALA A 374 -7.78 5.43 7.58
C ALA A 374 -7.44 5.65 9.06
N LEU A 375 -6.15 5.59 9.43
CA LEU A 375 -5.70 5.84 10.81
C LEU A 375 -5.95 7.29 11.25
N LEU A 376 -5.84 8.27 10.34
CA LEU A 376 -6.20 9.66 10.62
C LEU A 376 -7.71 9.83 10.83
N GLU A 377 -8.53 9.18 10.02
CA GLU A 377 -9.99 9.15 10.18
C GLU A 377 -10.39 8.48 11.50
N ASP A 378 -9.79 7.33 11.84
CA ASP A 378 -10.01 6.61 13.11
C ASP A 378 -9.58 7.46 14.32
N ALA A 379 -8.58 8.34 14.15
CA ALA A 379 -8.18 9.33 15.15
C ALA A 379 -9.12 10.54 15.26
N GLY A 380 -10.15 10.61 14.42
CA GLY A 380 -11.20 11.64 14.44
C GLY A 380 -10.94 12.82 13.52
N ALA A 381 -10.20 12.63 12.43
CA ALA A 381 -10.06 13.62 11.38
C ALA A 381 -11.11 13.47 10.26
N GLU A 382 -11.57 14.58 9.75
CA GLU A 382 -12.28 14.69 8.47
C GLU A 382 -11.25 15.00 7.38
N LEU A 383 -11.12 14.10 6.40
CA LEU A 383 -10.21 14.29 5.26
C LEU A 383 -10.91 15.06 4.13
N VAL A 384 -10.30 16.17 3.71
CA VAL A 384 -10.80 17.05 2.65
C VAL A 384 -9.86 16.96 1.47
N PHE A 385 -10.21 16.15 0.48
CA PHE A 385 -9.38 15.98 -0.72
C PHE A 385 -9.49 17.19 -1.66
N PHE A 386 -8.36 17.62 -2.21
CA PHE A 386 -8.29 18.70 -3.22
C PHE A 386 -7.18 18.42 -4.23
N SER A 387 -7.30 18.91 -5.46
CA SER A 387 -6.28 18.75 -6.51
C SER A 387 -5.35 19.96 -6.56
N PRO A 388 -4.06 19.83 -6.25
CA PRO A 388 -3.12 20.92 -6.46
C PRO A 388 -3.00 21.44 -7.89
N LEU A 389 -3.30 20.61 -8.88
CA LEU A 389 -3.32 21.03 -10.29
C LEU A 389 -4.46 22.01 -10.62
N LYS A 390 -5.60 21.94 -9.91
CA LYS A 390 -6.84 22.59 -10.36
C LYS A 390 -7.53 23.43 -9.30
N ASP A 391 -7.49 22.99 -8.05
CA ASP A 391 -8.31 23.54 -6.98
C ASP A 391 -7.56 24.65 -6.22
N PRO A 392 -8.29 25.64 -5.66
CA PRO A 392 -7.75 26.48 -4.61
C PRO A 392 -7.63 25.69 -3.29
N LEU A 393 -6.88 26.21 -2.33
CA LEU A 393 -6.81 25.60 -0.99
C LEU A 393 -8.21 25.61 -0.34
N PRO A 394 -8.73 24.46 0.15
CA PRO A 394 -9.98 24.44 0.89
C PRO A 394 -9.91 25.33 2.14
N GLY A 395 -11.02 26.00 2.46
CA GLY A 395 -11.13 26.81 3.67
C GLY A 395 -11.25 25.97 4.94
N GLN A 396 -10.97 26.59 6.09
CA GLN A 396 -11.17 26.02 7.44
C GLN A 396 -10.40 24.70 7.69
N LEU A 397 -9.16 24.62 7.23
CA LEU A 397 -8.28 23.49 7.49
C LEU A 397 -7.46 23.68 8.76
N ASP A 398 -7.29 22.59 9.51
CA ASP A 398 -6.40 22.52 10.66
C ASP A 398 -4.98 22.13 10.28
N ALA A 399 -4.87 21.26 9.27
CA ALA A 399 -3.61 20.80 8.69
C ALA A 399 -3.74 20.50 7.20
N ILE A 400 -2.59 20.36 6.54
CA ILE A 400 -2.48 19.92 5.15
C ILE A 400 -1.52 18.72 5.09
N TYR A 401 -1.90 17.69 4.34
CA TYR A 401 -1.06 16.53 4.04
C TYR A 401 -0.82 16.46 2.52
N PHE A 402 0.44 16.62 2.12
CA PHE A 402 0.93 16.31 0.78
C PHE A 402 1.64 14.96 0.80
N GLY A 403 1.05 13.95 0.15
CA GLY A 403 1.74 12.69 -0.13
C GLY A 403 2.77 12.87 -1.25
N GLY A 404 3.30 11.74 -1.73
CA GLY A 404 4.15 11.76 -2.92
C GLY A 404 3.36 11.67 -4.21
N GLY A 405 4.11 11.50 -5.28
CA GLY A 405 3.60 11.36 -6.64
C GLY A 405 4.64 11.89 -7.60
N TYR A 406 4.18 12.54 -8.66
CA TYR A 406 5.00 12.98 -9.79
C TYR A 406 4.88 14.49 -10.04
N PRO A 407 5.17 15.36 -9.05
CA PRO A 407 5.06 16.80 -9.24
C PRO A 407 5.96 17.33 -10.37
N GLU A 408 7.05 16.64 -10.69
CA GLU A 408 7.95 16.96 -11.79
C GLU A 408 7.31 16.80 -13.17
N LEU A 409 6.38 15.85 -13.34
CA LEU A 409 5.67 15.64 -14.60
C LEU A 409 4.60 16.70 -14.83
N HIS A 410 4.22 17.41 -13.77
CA HIS A 410 3.20 18.46 -13.78
C HIS A 410 3.75 19.80 -13.28
N ALA A 411 5.07 20.00 -13.34
CA ALA A 411 5.74 21.14 -12.70
C ALA A 411 5.24 22.49 -13.27
N GLU A 412 5.01 22.54 -14.58
CA GLU A 412 4.43 23.71 -15.25
C GLU A 412 3.02 24.01 -14.71
N GLU A 413 2.10 23.05 -14.77
CA GLU A 413 0.71 23.21 -14.30
C GLU A 413 0.66 23.62 -12.82
N LEU A 414 1.47 22.98 -11.97
CA LEU A 414 1.59 23.30 -10.55
C LEU A 414 2.08 24.74 -10.34
N SER A 415 3.08 25.19 -11.10
CA SER A 415 3.60 26.55 -11.02
C SER A 415 2.59 27.61 -11.51
N GLN A 416 1.63 27.22 -12.36
CA GLN A 416 0.57 28.12 -12.83
C GLN A 416 -0.54 28.30 -11.80
N ASN A 417 -0.76 27.35 -10.88
CA ASN A 417 -1.71 27.49 -9.77
C ASN A 417 -1.15 28.36 -8.62
N THR A 418 -0.81 29.61 -8.97
CA THR A 418 -0.25 30.60 -8.06
C THR A 418 -1.13 30.85 -6.84
N ARG A 419 -2.45 30.82 -7.00
CA ARG A 419 -3.42 31.01 -5.91
C ARG A 419 -3.24 29.95 -4.81
N LEU A 420 -3.11 28.68 -5.18
CA LEU A 420 -2.87 27.62 -4.21
C LEU A 420 -1.49 27.77 -3.56
N MET A 421 -0.43 28.00 -4.36
CA MET A 421 0.93 28.14 -3.83
C MET A 421 1.04 29.26 -2.79
N TYR A 422 0.45 30.43 -3.07
CA TYR A 422 0.41 31.53 -2.10
C TYR A 422 -0.41 31.18 -0.86
N ALA A 423 -1.53 30.48 -1.01
CA ALA A 423 -2.36 30.06 0.12
C ALA A 423 -1.64 29.04 1.02
N VAL A 424 -0.90 28.09 0.43
CA VAL A 424 -0.08 27.10 1.17
C VAL A 424 1.06 27.80 1.90
N ARG A 425 1.78 28.72 1.24
CA ARG A 425 2.83 29.52 1.87
C ARG A 425 2.27 30.34 3.03
N ALA A 426 1.18 31.06 2.83
CA ALA A 426 0.52 31.83 3.88
C ALA A 426 0.06 30.94 5.03
N PHE A 427 -0.50 29.76 4.75
CA PHE A 427 -0.91 28.79 5.76
C PHE A 427 0.28 28.35 6.62
N ALA A 428 1.44 28.07 6.01
CA ALA A 428 2.68 27.75 6.73
C ALA A 428 3.16 28.94 7.59
N THR A 429 3.21 30.15 7.03
CA THR A 429 3.69 31.36 7.73
C THR A 429 2.87 31.70 8.97
N VAL A 430 1.55 31.47 8.96
CA VAL A 430 0.68 31.66 10.16
C VAL A 430 0.68 30.43 11.09
N GLY A 431 1.74 29.62 11.05
CA GLY A 431 1.93 28.45 11.90
C GLY A 431 1.04 27.26 11.56
N GLY A 432 0.63 27.12 10.30
CA GLY A 432 -0.07 25.94 9.75
C GLY A 432 0.66 24.64 9.96
N ILE A 433 -0.06 23.57 10.31
CA ILE A 433 0.50 22.23 10.36
C ILE A 433 0.50 21.66 8.95
N ILE A 434 1.69 21.39 8.40
CA ILE A 434 1.82 20.74 7.08
C ILE A 434 2.71 19.52 7.21
N TYR A 435 2.23 18.38 6.75
CA TYR A 435 3.02 17.16 6.59
C TYR A 435 3.20 16.87 5.10
N ALA A 436 4.43 16.62 4.66
CA ALA A 436 4.76 16.41 3.26
C ALA A 436 5.74 15.25 3.03
N GLU A 437 5.43 14.39 2.06
CA GLU A 437 6.24 13.21 1.70
C GLU A 437 6.68 13.27 0.24
N CYS A 438 7.93 12.93 -0.06
CA CYS A 438 8.54 12.85 -1.39
C CYS A 438 8.15 14.02 -2.32
N GLY A 439 7.21 13.80 -3.25
CA GLY A 439 6.68 14.84 -4.13
C GLY A 439 6.12 16.06 -3.38
N GLY A 440 5.53 15.86 -2.20
CA GLY A 440 5.13 16.94 -1.29
C GLY A 440 6.30 17.82 -0.84
N LEU A 441 7.46 17.23 -0.50
CA LEU A 441 8.67 17.99 -0.18
C LEU A 441 9.11 18.83 -1.38
N MET A 442 9.10 18.24 -2.58
CA MET A 442 9.46 18.96 -3.81
C MET A 442 8.51 20.13 -4.06
N TYR A 443 7.20 19.96 -3.85
CA TYR A 443 6.21 21.02 -4.03
C TYR A 443 6.32 22.15 -2.99
N LEU A 444 6.70 21.82 -1.75
CA LEU A 444 6.93 22.82 -0.71
C LEU A 444 8.24 23.60 -0.87
N SER A 445 9.18 23.08 -1.68
CA SER A 445 10.45 23.71 -2.00
C SER A 445 10.29 25.01 -2.81
N GLN A 446 11.38 25.77 -2.99
CA GLN A 446 11.40 26.94 -3.87
C GLN A 446 11.05 26.61 -5.31
N GLY A 447 11.33 25.38 -5.74
CA GLY A 447 10.99 24.90 -7.07
C GLY A 447 11.67 23.60 -7.44
N ILE A 448 11.28 23.08 -8.60
CA ILE A 448 11.84 21.86 -9.19
C ILE A 448 12.61 22.22 -10.45
N GLN A 449 13.80 21.62 -10.61
CA GLN A 449 14.50 21.54 -11.87
C GLN A 449 14.24 20.17 -12.53
N THR A 450 13.65 20.17 -13.74
CA THR A 450 13.36 18.94 -14.49
C THR A 450 14.62 18.32 -15.09
N LYS A 451 14.51 17.10 -15.63
CA LYS A 451 15.64 16.41 -16.28
C LYS A 451 16.17 17.17 -17.50
N ASP A 452 15.31 17.92 -18.18
CA ASP A 452 15.65 18.75 -19.34
C ASP A 452 16.27 20.10 -18.93
N GLY A 453 16.43 20.35 -17.64
CA GLY A 453 17.07 21.53 -17.08
C GLY A 453 16.13 22.72 -16.85
N GLU A 454 14.87 22.61 -17.24
CA GLU A 454 13.84 23.62 -17.00
C GLU A 454 13.57 23.79 -15.51
N LYS A 455 13.27 25.02 -15.08
CA LYS A 455 13.04 25.37 -13.68
C LYS A 455 11.64 25.94 -13.48
N PHE A 456 10.91 25.38 -12.52
CA PHE A 456 9.58 25.82 -12.16
C PHE A 456 9.54 26.22 -10.69
N ALA A 457 9.18 27.46 -10.40
CA ALA A 457 9.03 27.96 -9.03
C ALA A 457 7.75 27.38 -8.39
N LEU A 458 7.83 27.00 -7.13
CA LEU A 458 6.74 26.37 -6.38
C LEU A 458 6.44 27.09 -5.07
N CYS A 459 5.97 26.38 -4.04
CA CYS A 459 5.43 27.02 -2.84
C CYS A 459 6.47 27.79 -2.05
N GLY A 460 7.78 27.49 -2.14
CA GLY A 460 8.85 28.23 -1.46
C GLY A 460 8.66 28.37 0.05
N VAL A 461 8.11 27.34 0.68
CA VAL A 461 8.04 27.19 2.14
C VAL A 461 9.38 26.68 2.67
N LEU A 462 10.00 25.75 1.94
CA LEU A 462 11.35 25.25 2.25
C LEU A 462 12.40 26.06 1.46
N PRO A 463 13.56 26.37 2.05
CA PRO A 463 14.52 27.34 1.54
C PRO A 463 15.49 26.78 0.49
N PHE A 464 15.08 25.76 -0.24
CA PHE A 464 15.92 25.08 -1.23
C PHE A 464 15.11 24.70 -2.47
N TRP A 465 15.81 24.43 -3.56
CA TRP A 465 15.34 23.80 -4.78
C TRP A 465 15.55 22.30 -4.73
N THR A 466 14.75 21.58 -5.51
CA THR A 466 14.97 20.18 -5.82
C THR A 466 15.31 20.02 -7.30
N ARG A 467 16.05 18.97 -7.66
CA ARG A 467 16.36 18.66 -9.06
C ARG A 467 16.20 17.18 -9.34
N MET A 468 15.78 16.86 -10.56
CA MET A 468 15.69 15.48 -11.02
C MET A 468 17.08 14.93 -11.40
N VAL A 469 17.34 13.70 -10.98
CA VAL A 469 18.57 12.95 -11.22
C VAL A 469 18.29 11.64 -11.96
N GLN A 470 19.33 11.03 -12.52
CA GLN A 470 19.21 9.75 -13.24
C GLN A 470 19.16 8.55 -12.29
N ARG A 471 19.89 8.62 -11.18
CA ARG A 471 19.96 7.52 -10.22
C ARG A 471 18.79 7.62 -9.26
N MET A 472 18.04 6.53 -9.18
CA MET A 472 16.99 6.39 -8.19
C MET A 472 17.55 6.03 -6.82
N VAL A 473 16.94 6.58 -5.77
CA VAL A 473 17.08 6.10 -4.41
C VAL A 473 15.83 5.30 -4.09
N MET A 474 15.99 4.04 -3.66
CA MET A 474 14.89 3.23 -3.14
C MET A 474 15.31 2.38 -1.95
N GLY A 475 14.33 2.07 -1.11
CA GLY A 475 14.41 0.97 -0.17
C GLY A 475 13.63 1.22 1.10
N TYR A 476 13.56 0.19 1.94
CA TYR A 476 13.06 0.31 3.30
C TYR A 476 13.93 1.27 4.11
N VAL A 477 13.25 2.07 4.94
CA VAL A 477 13.88 3.08 5.79
C VAL A 477 13.38 2.93 7.21
N LYS A 478 14.34 2.96 8.14
CA LYS A 478 14.08 3.17 9.56
C LYS A 478 14.36 4.64 9.86
N VAL A 479 13.40 5.31 10.49
CA VAL A 479 13.50 6.68 10.93
C VAL A 479 13.72 6.73 12.44
N THR A 480 14.67 7.53 12.90
CA THR A 480 14.89 7.82 14.33
C THR A 480 14.52 9.27 14.61
N LEU A 481 13.48 9.50 15.42
CA LEU A 481 12.98 10.84 15.70
C LEU A 481 13.97 11.63 16.56
N HIS A 482 14.17 12.91 16.23
CA HIS A 482 14.93 13.83 17.06
C HIS A 482 14.05 14.47 18.12
N GLU A 483 14.67 14.89 19.21
CA GLU A 483 14.04 15.75 20.20
C GLU A 483 13.62 17.06 19.50
N GLY A 484 12.31 17.36 19.51
CA GLY A 484 11.73 18.52 18.81
C GLY A 484 11.04 18.22 17.48
N CYS A 485 10.90 16.96 17.06
CA CYS A 485 9.96 16.61 15.99
C CYS A 485 8.53 16.96 16.41
N MET A 486 7.89 17.90 15.71
CA MET A 486 6.64 18.52 16.17
C MET A 486 5.38 17.73 15.83
N LEU A 487 5.48 16.77 14.89
CA LEU A 487 4.32 16.08 14.31
C LEU A 487 4.11 14.66 14.84
N PHE A 488 5.07 14.10 15.58
CA PHE A 488 5.02 12.75 16.11
C PHE A 488 5.24 12.75 17.63
N PRO A 489 4.80 11.68 18.34
CA PRO A 489 4.95 11.63 19.79
C PRO A 489 6.41 11.79 20.22
N PRO A 490 6.72 12.61 21.24
CA PRO A 490 8.10 12.87 21.67
C PRO A 490 8.76 11.64 22.32
N ASP A 491 7.96 10.71 22.84
CA ASP A 491 8.42 9.44 23.42
C ASP A 491 8.60 8.33 22.37
N LEU A 492 8.14 8.57 21.14
CA LEU A 492 8.35 7.67 20.02
C LEU A 492 9.79 7.80 19.52
N LYS A 493 10.50 6.68 19.48
CA LYS A 493 11.91 6.66 19.03
C LYS A 493 12.06 6.34 17.56
N GLU A 494 11.27 5.39 17.06
CA GLU A 494 11.47 4.83 15.73
C GLU A 494 10.18 4.72 14.94
N LEU A 495 10.30 4.98 13.64
CA LEU A 495 9.27 4.76 12.64
C LEU A 495 9.83 4.01 11.43
N ARG A 496 8.94 3.45 10.61
CA ARG A 496 9.32 2.73 9.39
C ARG A 496 8.55 3.22 8.20
N GLY A 497 9.18 3.10 7.06
CA GLY A 497 8.63 3.49 5.78
C GLY A 497 9.56 3.07 4.66
N HIS A 498 9.48 3.80 3.55
CA HIS A 498 10.38 3.64 2.43
C HIS A 498 10.72 4.99 1.82
N VAL A 499 11.78 5.01 1.02
CA VAL A 499 12.08 6.10 0.09
C VAL A 499 12.00 5.56 -1.32
N TYR A 500 11.53 6.42 -2.23
CA TYR A 500 11.44 6.08 -3.64
C TYR A 500 11.38 7.38 -4.46
N HIS A 501 12.52 7.83 -4.97
CA HIS A 501 12.60 9.11 -5.70
C HIS A 501 13.76 9.16 -6.70
N PHE A 502 13.57 9.99 -7.73
CA PHE A 502 14.57 10.37 -8.74
C PHE A 502 15.00 11.84 -8.56
N SER A 503 14.95 12.38 -7.36
CA SER A 503 15.30 13.78 -7.09
C SER A 503 16.30 13.91 -5.95
N GLU A 504 16.96 15.06 -5.89
CA GLU A 504 17.78 15.45 -4.75
C GLU A 504 17.59 16.94 -4.46
N ILE A 505 18.04 17.38 -3.28
CA ILE A 505 18.13 18.81 -2.98
C ILE A 505 19.29 19.39 -3.79
N ALA A 506 19.00 20.45 -4.54
CA ALA A 506 19.96 21.04 -5.47
C ALA A 506 20.95 21.99 -4.78
N ASP A 507 20.57 22.57 -3.65
CA ASP A 507 21.36 23.56 -2.91
C ASP A 507 22.24 22.91 -1.84
N ASP A 508 23.39 23.54 -1.57
CA ASP A 508 24.21 23.18 -0.42
C ASP A 508 23.52 23.69 0.86
N MET A 509 22.95 22.74 1.60
CA MET A 509 22.24 23.02 2.86
C MET A 509 23.11 23.73 3.90
N SER A 510 24.45 23.59 3.84
CA SER A 510 25.38 24.27 4.75
C SER A 510 25.52 25.78 4.45
N SER A 511 25.09 26.20 3.25
CA SER A 511 25.15 27.59 2.78
C SER A 511 23.82 28.35 2.92
N ILE A 512 22.75 27.67 3.35
CA ILE A 512 21.44 28.30 3.55
C ILE A 512 21.50 29.18 4.80
N ASP A 513 21.54 30.49 4.55
CA ASP A 513 21.49 31.50 5.60
C ASP A 513 20.07 31.58 6.18
N ASN A 514 19.90 31.02 7.39
CA ASN A 514 18.66 31.08 8.15
C ASN A 514 18.21 32.53 8.48
N SER A 515 19.07 33.55 8.29
CA SER A 515 18.72 34.96 8.49
C SER A 515 17.97 35.61 7.32
N LEU A 516 17.99 34.99 6.13
CA LEU A 516 17.25 35.45 4.95
C LEU A 516 15.79 34.93 4.92
N MET A 517 15.48 33.95 5.77
CA MET A 517 14.10 33.59 6.08
C MET A 517 13.56 34.71 6.99
N GLY A 518 12.52 35.43 6.54
CA GLY A 518 11.94 36.53 7.32
C GLY A 518 11.71 36.10 8.77
N HIS A 519 11.99 37.00 9.72
CA HIS A 519 12.08 36.76 11.17
C HIS A 519 10.99 35.86 11.80
N ASP A 520 9.87 35.65 11.13
CA ASP A 520 8.73 34.84 11.58
C ASP A 520 8.74 33.36 11.11
N SER A 521 9.59 32.94 10.17
CA SER A 521 9.52 31.58 9.59
C SER A 521 10.27 30.50 10.37
N GLY A 522 11.13 30.85 11.33
CA GLY A 522 11.95 29.89 12.08
C GLY A 522 13.11 29.29 11.28
N ALA A 523 14.14 28.82 11.97
CA ALA A 523 15.27 28.16 11.34
C ALA A 523 14.89 26.75 10.84
N LEU A 524 15.54 26.30 9.76
CA LEU A 524 15.38 24.93 9.29
C LEU A 524 16.08 23.95 10.25
N HIS A 525 15.35 22.92 10.66
CA HIS A 525 15.86 21.83 11.50
C HIS A 525 15.53 20.46 10.89
N TYR A 526 16.24 19.43 11.31
CA TYR A 526 15.90 18.05 10.98
C TYR A 526 15.07 17.45 12.10
N GLY A 527 13.82 17.11 11.81
CA GLY A 527 12.91 16.43 12.74
C GLY A 527 13.33 14.98 13.01
N TYR A 528 14.12 14.38 12.12
CA TYR A 528 14.62 13.01 12.33
C TYR A 528 15.87 12.68 11.51
N SER A 529 16.37 11.47 11.71
CA SER A 529 17.36 10.85 10.84
C SER A 529 16.78 9.61 10.20
N MET A 530 17.31 9.24 9.03
CA MET A 530 16.89 8.04 8.31
C MET A 530 18.07 7.11 8.06
N GLU A 531 17.79 5.81 8.01
CA GLU A 531 18.76 4.77 7.68
C GLU A 531 18.12 3.79 6.69
N LEU A 532 18.67 3.71 5.48
CA LEU A 532 18.31 2.69 4.50
C LEU A 532 18.67 1.30 5.00
N GLN A 533 17.87 0.30 4.63
CA GLN A 533 17.92 -1.00 5.29
C GLN A 533 18.67 -2.06 4.47
N TYR A 534 19.90 -1.73 4.08
CA TYR A 534 20.84 -2.63 3.40
C TYR A 534 22.24 -2.59 4.06
N PRO A 535 23.10 -3.60 3.83
CA PRO A 535 24.43 -3.64 4.44
C PRO A 535 25.30 -2.43 4.07
N GLY A 536 25.79 -1.71 5.08
CA GLY A 536 26.67 -0.55 4.88
C GLY A 536 25.94 0.76 4.59
N ALA A 537 24.61 0.81 4.75
CA ALA A 537 23.88 2.06 4.72
C ALA A 537 24.35 2.99 5.85
N MET A 538 24.41 4.29 5.54
CA MET A 538 24.75 5.32 6.50
C MET A 538 23.49 5.97 7.06
N VAL A 539 23.60 6.56 8.25
CA VAL A 539 22.53 7.40 8.81
C VAL A 539 22.63 8.78 8.19
N GLU A 540 21.52 9.27 7.66
CA GLU A 540 21.39 10.57 7.01
C GLU A 540 20.39 11.45 7.76
N GLN A 541 20.62 12.77 7.73
CA GLN A 541 19.69 13.75 8.31
C GLN A 541 18.51 13.94 7.36
N GLU A 542 17.29 14.00 7.88
CA GLU A 542 16.06 13.99 7.08
C GLU A 542 14.90 14.63 7.86
N GLY A 543 13.72 14.78 7.26
CA GLY A 543 12.58 15.39 7.94
C GLY A 543 12.78 16.90 8.13
N TYR A 544 12.91 17.61 7.03
CA TYR A 544 13.06 19.07 6.96
C TYR A 544 11.89 19.77 7.68
N GLN A 545 12.17 20.41 8.80
CA GLN A 545 11.18 21.05 9.67
C GLN A 545 11.40 22.57 9.75
N ILE A 546 10.34 23.33 9.45
CA ILE A 546 10.27 24.79 9.60
C ILE A 546 8.95 25.13 10.27
N GLY A 547 9.00 25.69 11.49
CA GLY A 547 7.81 25.91 12.30
C GLY A 547 7.01 24.61 12.51
N ASN A 548 5.75 24.59 12.06
CA ASN A 548 4.86 23.42 12.12
C ASN A 548 4.81 22.62 10.79
N VAL A 549 5.73 22.88 9.86
CA VAL A 549 5.88 22.15 8.60
C VAL A 549 6.94 21.06 8.78
N LEU A 550 6.63 19.81 8.40
CA LEU A 550 7.59 18.72 8.29
C LEU A 550 7.49 18.12 6.89
N ALA A 551 8.60 18.10 6.17
CA ALA A 551 8.70 17.55 4.83
C ALA A 551 9.85 16.55 4.73
N SER A 552 9.68 15.48 3.96
CA SER A 552 10.73 14.47 3.82
C SER A 552 10.61 13.67 2.53
N TYR A 553 11.71 13.08 2.06
CA TYR A 553 11.64 12.04 1.01
C TYR A 553 11.05 10.71 1.50
N VAL A 554 10.97 10.49 2.82
CA VAL A 554 10.44 9.25 3.39
C VAL A 554 8.92 9.23 3.33
N HIS A 555 8.39 8.14 2.80
CA HIS A 555 6.99 7.75 2.94
C HIS A 555 6.83 6.93 4.22
N LEU A 556 6.31 7.56 5.27
CA LEU A 556 6.14 6.89 6.56
C LEU A 556 4.86 6.06 6.55
N HIS A 557 4.94 4.82 7.02
CA HIS A 557 3.75 4.01 7.21
C HIS A 557 3.28 4.12 8.66
N PHE A 558 2.22 4.88 8.94
CA PHE A 558 1.73 5.10 10.31
C PHE A 558 1.30 3.81 11.01
N GLY A 559 0.95 2.76 10.26
CA GLY A 559 0.79 1.42 10.83
C GLY A 559 2.04 0.85 11.54
N SER A 560 3.26 1.36 11.28
CA SER A 560 4.46 0.96 12.03
C SER A 560 4.40 1.42 13.48
N ASN A 561 3.69 2.53 13.74
CA ASN A 561 3.26 2.93 15.07
C ASN A 561 1.98 3.80 14.99
N PRO A 562 0.79 3.20 15.22
CA PRO A 562 -0.49 3.90 15.07
C PRO A 562 -0.66 5.13 15.96
N ALA A 563 0.14 5.28 17.03
CA ALA A 563 0.12 6.46 17.88
C ALA A 563 0.44 7.75 17.11
N CYS A 564 1.16 7.66 15.98
CA CYS A 564 1.46 8.80 15.11
C CYS A 564 0.21 9.50 14.59
N ALA A 565 -0.76 8.74 14.06
CA ALA A 565 -1.98 9.32 13.52
C ALA A 565 -2.79 10.01 14.63
N HIS A 566 -2.94 9.35 15.78
CA HIS A 566 -3.61 9.92 16.95
C HIS A 566 -2.95 11.20 17.43
N PHE A 567 -1.62 11.20 17.58
CA PHE A 567 -0.88 12.37 18.02
C PHE A 567 -0.98 13.52 17.02
N PHE A 568 -0.84 13.23 15.72
CA PHE A 568 -0.99 14.23 14.67
C PHE A 568 -2.36 14.92 14.74
N VAL A 569 -3.45 14.14 14.86
CA VAL A 569 -4.81 14.69 14.96
C VAL A 569 -5.01 15.47 16.26
N GLU A 570 -4.52 14.99 17.40
CA GLU A 570 -4.60 15.76 18.67
C GLU A 570 -3.80 17.05 18.61
N ARG A 571 -2.62 17.06 17.97
CA ARG A 571 -1.82 18.27 17.77
C ARG A 571 -2.58 19.30 16.93
N CYS A 572 -3.25 18.87 15.87
CA CYS A 572 -4.13 19.71 15.06
C CYS A 572 -5.31 20.27 15.89
N ARG A 573 -5.88 19.43 16.76
CA ARG A 573 -6.99 19.82 17.64
C ARG A 573 -6.57 20.93 18.61
N LEU A 574 -5.41 20.79 19.27
CA LEU A 574 -4.86 21.75 20.21
C LEU A 574 -4.57 23.10 19.55
N ARG A 575 -3.92 23.10 18.38
CA ARG A 575 -3.67 24.32 17.61
C ARG A 575 -4.98 25.04 17.24
N GLY A 576 -6.00 24.29 16.85
CA GLY A 576 -7.30 24.89 16.51
C GLY A 576 -7.93 25.65 17.67
N LYS A 577 -7.74 25.18 18.92
CA LYS A 577 -8.19 25.91 20.11
C LYS A 577 -7.40 27.19 20.35
N GLU A 578 -6.08 27.14 20.19
CA GLU A 578 -5.22 28.33 20.30
C GLU A 578 -5.66 29.43 19.32
N LYS A 579 -6.17 29.06 18.14
CA LYS A 579 -6.74 30.01 17.16
C LYS A 579 -8.09 30.60 17.54
N GLU A 580 -8.92 29.88 18.30
CA GLU A 580 -10.26 30.33 18.71
C GLU A 580 -10.19 31.24 19.94
N GLU A 581 -9.11 31.13 20.74
CA GLU A 581 -8.86 31.93 21.95
C GLU A 581 -8.17 33.29 21.67
N ILE A 582 -7.61 33.47 20.47
CA ILE A 582 -6.99 34.73 19.96
C ILE A 582 -7.99 35.45 19.07
#